data_AF-A0A9R1UA32-F1
#
_entry.id   AF-A0A9R1UA32-F1
#
_cell.length_a   1.000
_cell.length_b   1.000
_cell.length_c   1.000
_cell.angle_alpha   90.00
_cell.angle_beta   90.00
_cell.angle_gamma   90.00
#
_symmetry.space_group_name_H-M   'P 1'
#
loop_
_entity.id
_entity.type
_entity.pdbx_description
1 polymer ?
#
loop_
_entity_poly.entity_id
_entity_poly.type
_entity_poly.pdbx_seq_one_letter_code
_entity_poly.pdbx_strand_id
1 'polypeptide(L)'
;MSDDPVTGDSTSAEHALQIAFQTMQERCQQLENRLAAVEEENVRLKVEKGTNSSLDVLIVDVSDEEATIQRLQEKVEELTKQKSQLSHHILMVAAENRQLWNRLTRLTRTNKTLGSKLIKISDTLKQHPAGQALETSNSSIKDVPNVVEASQNPGGTQGDASLEEISLRLINSIMMEKVELDSASKKVCQTGTQFDSDDSLREDGTTQTSLPTAVSLESGKVEGPVNQIPDDVQICPMCGAFFGKSVPFEIFHEHVLSHFSTGSVSNSEMLP
;
A
#
# COMPACT_ATOMS: atom_id res chain seq x y z
N MET A 1 58.91 41.87 16.14
CA MET A 1 57.70 41.35 16.81
C MET A 1 56.61 41.46 15.79
N SER A 2 55.92 40.44 15.35
CA SER A 2 56.02 38.98 15.31
C SER A 2 54.96 38.58 14.26
N ASP A 3 54.89 37.29 13.94
CA ASP A 3 53.79 36.64 13.20
C ASP A 3 53.94 36.79 11.69
N ASP A 4 54.22 35.73 10.94
CA ASP A 4 53.61 34.39 10.87
C ASP A 4 54.64 33.36 10.32
N PRO A 5 54.47 32.00 10.32
CA PRO A 5 53.29 31.36 9.71
C PRO A 5 52.86 29.93 10.15
N VAL A 6 51.56 29.66 9.92
CA VAL A 6 51.04 28.42 9.30
C VAL A 6 51.57 27.08 9.85
N THR A 7 50.99 26.58 10.94
CA THR A 7 51.20 25.19 11.42
C THR A 7 49.91 24.34 11.45
N GLY A 8 48.76 24.92 11.11
CA GLY A 8 47.47 24.23 11.13
C GLY A 8 47.20 23.29 9.94
N ASP A 9 47.82 23.53 8.79
CA ASP A 9 47.50 22.79 7.56
C ASP A 9 48.29 21.47 7.43
N SER A 10 49.52 21.42 7.95
CA SER A 10 50.36 20.19 7.94
C SER A 10 49.77 19.08 8.81
N THR A 11 49.28 19.43 10.00
CA THR A 11 48.73 18.46 10.96
C THR A 11 47.38 17.89 10.49
N SER A 12 46.57 18.71 9.82
CA SER A 12 45.32 18.28 9.18
C SER A 12 45.58 17.32 8.00
N ALA A 13 46.57 17.63 7.16
CA ALA A 13 46.96 16.76 6.05
C ALA A 13 47.56 15.43 6.52
N GLU A 14 48.38 15.44 7.58
CA GLU A 14 48.93 14.24 8.21
C GLU A 14 47.82 13.36 8.82
N HIS A 15 46.85 13.96 9.51
CA HIS A 15 45.71 13.25 10.07
C HIS A 15 44.80 12.66 8.97
N ALA A 16 44.58 13.38 7.86
CA ALA A 16 43.85 12.87 6.70
C ALA A 16 44.57 11.68 6.06
N LEU A 17 45.91 11.73 5.95
CA LEU A 17 46.72 10.62 5.43
C LEU A 17 46.64 9.39 6.34
N GLN A 18 46.66 9.58 7.66
CA GLN A 18 46.52 8.50 8.64
C GLN A 18 45.15 7.80 8.50
N ILE A 19 44.06 8.57 8.37
CA ILE A 19 42.72 8.02 8.12
C ILE A 19 42.68 7.28 6.79
N ALA A 20 43.28 7.84 5.73
CA ALA A 20 43.32 7.20 4.42
C ALA A 20 44.06 5.86 4.47
N PHE A 21 45.19 5.80 5.17
CA PHE A 21 45.96 4.57 5.35
C PHE A 21 45.18 3.53 6.17
N GLN A 22 44.58 3.95 7.29
CA GLN A 22 43.74 3.09 8.12
C GLN A 22 42.56 2.52 7.33
N THR A 23 41.87 3.38 6.56
CA THR A 23 40.74 2.97 5.71
C THR A 23 41.20 1.99 4.62
N MET A 24 42.36 2.23 4.01
CA MET A 24 42.92 1.33 3.00
C MET A 24 43.29 -0.03 3.61
N GLN A 25 43.88 -0.03 4.79
CA GLN A 25 44.21 -1.25 5.54
C GLN A 25 42.95 -2.06 5.87
N GLU A 26 41.90 -1.42 6.37
CA GLU A 26 40.61 -2.07 6.66
C GLU A 26 39.99 -2.68 5.41
N ARG A 27 40.06 -1.97 4.27
CA ARG A 27 39.57 -2.50 2.99
C ARG A 27 40.39 -3.68 2.50
N CYS A 28 41.71 -3.65 2.63
CA CYS A 28 42.56 -4.80 2.30
C CYS A 28 42.20 -6.01 3.16
N GLN A 29 42.06 -5.82 4.47
CA GLN A 29 41.67 -6.90 5.39
C GLN A 29 40.30 -7.48 5.05
N GLN A 30 39.33 -6.64 4.71
CA GLN A 30 38.00 -7.09 4.31
C GLN A 30 38.04 -7.90 3.00
N LEU A 31 38.86 -7.49 2.04
CA LEU A 31 39.05 -8.22 0.78
C LEU A 31 39.75 -9.56 1.00
N GLU A 32 40.78 -9.61 1.86
CA GLU A 32 41.45 -10.86 2.24
C GLU A 32 40.49 -11.84 2.92
N ASN A 33 39.66 -11.36 3.86
CA ASN A 33 38.67 -12.19 4.53
C ASN A 33 37.63 -12.74 3.54
N ARG A 34 37.18 -11.92 2.59
CA ARG A 34 36.26 -12.35 1.53
C ARG A 34 36.91 -13.36 0.58
N LEU A 35 38.18 -13.14 0.22
CA LEU A 35 38.93 -14.05 -0.63
C LEU A 35 39.06 -15.41 0.05
N ALA A 36 39.47 -15.43 1.32
CA ALA A 36 39.59 -16.66 2.11
C ALA A 36 38.26 -17.42 2.20
N ALA A 37 37.14 -16.71 2.43
CA ALA A 37 35.82 -17.32 2.47
C ALA A 37 35.42 -17.95 1.11
N VAL A 38 35.67 -17.24 0.01
CA VAL A 38 35.39 -17.74 -1.34
C VAL A 38 36.32 -18.90 -1.71
N GLU A 39 37.59 -18.88 -1.29
CA GLU A 39 38.54 -19.98 -1.49
C GLU A 39 38.11 -21.24 -0.72
N GLU A 40 37.67 -21.10 0.54
CA GLU A 40 37.12 -22.20 1.32
C GLU A 40 35.86 -22.79 0.65
N GLU A 41 34.94 -21.94 0.20
CA GLU A 41 33.75 -22.37 -0.54
C GLU A 41 34.13 -23.10 -1.83
N ASN A 42 35.11 -22.59 -2.59
CA ASN A 42 35.57 -23.22 -3.82
C ASN A 42 36.17 -24.61 -3.57
N VAL A 43 36.99 -24.76 -2.53
CA VAL A 43 37.53 -26.06 -2.10
C VAL A 43 36.40 -27.00 -1.70
N ARG A 44 35.42 -26.53 -0.93
CA ARG A 44 34.25 -27.32 -0.52
C ARG A 44 33.47 -27.82 -1.74
N LEU A 45 33.17 -26.94 -2.68
CA LEU A 45 32.49 -27.27 -3.94
C LEU A 45 33.29 -28.26 -4.80
N LYS A 46 34.62 -28.14 -4.83
CA LYS A 46 35.49 -29.10 -5.54
C LYS A 46 35.51 -30.47 -4.88
N VAL A 47 35.47 -30.54 -3.55
CA VAL A 47 35.35 -31.81 -2.81
C VAL A 47 33.99 -32.43 -3.06
N GLU A 48 32.90 -31.67 -2.95
CA GLU A 48 31.54 -32.16 -3.18
C GLU A 48 31.36 -32.68 -4.62
N LYS A 49 31.80 -31.91 -5.63
CA LYS A 49 31.78 -32.37 -7.03
C LYS A 49 32.75 -33.50 -7.31
N GLY A 50 33.92 -33.50 -6.68
CA GLY A 50 34.94 -34.55 -6.84
C GLY A 50 34.53 -35.88 -6.22
N THR A 51 33.86 -35.86 -5.07
CA THR A 51 33.26 -37.05 -4.45
C THR A 51 32.12 -37.61 -5.31
N ASN A 52 31.33 -36.74 -5.94
CA ASN A 52 30.29 -37.16 -6.89
C ASN A 52 30.88 -37.69 -8.21
N SER A 53 32.02 -37.16 -8.66
CA SER A 53 32.71 -37.58 -9.89
C SER A 53 33.62 -38.82 -9.69
N SER A 54 34.13 -39.08 -8.49
CA SER A 54 34.93 -40.29 -8.21
C SER A 54 34.07 -41.56 -8.11
N LEU A 55 32.74 -41.42 -8.05
CA LEU A 55 31.74 -42.48 -8.11
C LEU A 55 31.22 -42.72 -9.55
N ASP A 56 31.82 -42.10 -10.57
CA ASP A 56 31.29 -42.05 -11.94
C ASP A 56 31.63 -43.28 -12.81
N VAL A 57 32.44 -44.22 -12.31
CA VAL A 57 32.84 -45.41 -13.11
C VAL A 57 31.80 -46.54 -13.03
N LEU A 58 30.81 -46.48 -12.13
CA LEU A 58 29.84 -47.56 -11.92
C LEU A 58 28.36 -47.15 -12.02
N ILE A 59 28.05 -45.88 -12.32
CA ILE A 59 26.69 -45.32 -12.18
C ILE A 59 26.25 -44.58 -13.45
N VAL A 60 25.90 -45.31 -14.50
CA VAL A 60 25.31 -44.70 -15.72
C VAL A 60 23.79 -44.51 -15.57
N ASP A 61 23.13 -45.24 -14.65
CA ASP A 61 21.66 -45.27 -14.52
C ASP A 61 21.12 -44.28 -13.46
N VAL A 62 21.80 -44.09 -12.33
CA VAL A 62 21.35 -43.17 -11.26
C VAL A 62 21.61 -41.70 -11.62
N SER A 63 22.54 -41.43 -12.54
CA SER A 63 22.89 -40.07 -12.98
C SER A 63 21.73 -39.36 -13.70
N ASP A 64 20.94 -40.09 -14.49
CA ASP A 64 19.79 -39.52 -15.20
C ASP A 64 18.61 -39.26 -14.24
N GLU A 65 18.37 -40.16 -13.28
CA GLU A 65 17.38 -39.96 -12.21
C GLU A 65 17.75 -38.75 -11.33
N GLU A 66 19.00 -38.63 -10.89
CA GLU A 66 19.50 -37.48 -10.12
C GLU A 66 19.31 -36.15 -10.88
N ALA A 67 19.64 -36.14 -12.17
CA ALA A 67 19.46 -34.96 -13.02
C ALA A 67 17.98 -34.58 -13.21
N THR A 68 17.08 -35.56 -13.30
CA THR A 68 15.63 -35.30 -13.36
C THR A 68 15.09 -34.76 -12.04
N ILE A 69 15.55 -35.30 -10.89
CA ILE A 69 15.18 -34.82 -9.57
C ILE A 69 15.62 -33.36 -9.40
N GLN A 70 16.86 -33.04 -9.79
CA GLN A 70 17.37 -31.66 -9.72
C GLN A 70 16.56 -30.70 -10.58
N ARG A 71 16.22 -31.08 -11.82
CA ARG A 71 15.36 -30.27 -12.71
C ARG A 71 13.95 -30.06 -12.13
N LEU A 72 13.40 -31.08 -11.47
CA LEU A 72 12.11 -30.98 -10.81
C LEU A 72 12.17 -30.08 -9.57
N GLN A 73 13.25 -30.15 -8.78
CA GLN A 73 13.49 -29.26 -7.64
C GLN A 73 13.59 -27.80 -8.10
N GLU A 74 14.39 -27.50 -9.13
CA GLU A 74 14.47 -26.17 -9.73
C GLU A 74 13.09 -25.67 -10.20
N LYS A 75 12.28 -26.58 -10.78
CA LYS A 75 10.93 -26.23 -11.23
C LYS A 75 9.98 -25.94 -10.08
N VAL A 76 10.08 -26.68 -8.98
CA VAL A 76 9.31 -26.44 -7.75
C VAL A 76 9.71 -25.11 -7.11
N GLU A 77 10.99 -24.80 -7.06
CA GLU A 77 11.49 -23.51 -6.55
C GLU A 77 10.98 -22.33 -7.38
N GLU A 78 11.07 -22.43 -8.71
CA GLU A 78 10.58 -21.38 -9.60
C GLU A 78 9.06 -21.19 -9.49
N LEU A 79 8.29 -22.29 -9.44
CA LEU A 79 6.84 -22.21 -9.23
C LEU A 79 6.49 -21.64 -7.84
N THR A 80 7.27 -21.98 -6.83
CA THR A 80 7.09 -21.44 -5.47
C THR A 80 7.34 -19.94 -5.44
N LYS A 81 8.35 -19.46 -6.17
CA LYS A 81 8.64 -18.04 -6.36
C LYS A 81 7.53 -17.33 -7.14
N GLN A 82 7.04 -17.91 -8.23
CA GLN A 82 5.91 -17.34 -8.99
C GLN A 82 4.63 -17.29 -8.14
N LYS A 83 4.36 -18.33 -7.36
CA LYS A 83 3.23 -18.37 -6.42
C LYS A 83 3.33 -17.26 -5.37
N SER A 84 4.50 -17.04 -4.78
CA SER A 84 4.68 -15.99 -3.77
C SER A 84 4.51 -14.60 -4.38
N GLN A 85 5.05 -14.37 -5.58
CA GLN A 85 4.87 -13.11 -6.32
C GLN A 85 3.41 -12.82 -6.64
N LEU A 86 2.68 -13.80 -7.19
CA LEU A 86 1.26 -13.64 -7.51
C LEU A 86 0.44 -13.41 -6.24
N SER A 87 0.71 -14.17 -5.17
CA SER A 87 0.04 -13.99 -3.89
C SER A 87 0.26 -12.58 -3.33
N HIS A 88 1.48 -12.05 -3.41
CA HIS A 88 1.77 -10.69 -2.99
C HIS A 88 1.01 -9.66 -3.85
N HIS A 89 0.98 -9.84 -5.17
CA HIS A 89 0.22 -8.97 -6.06
C HIS A 89 -1.27 -8.94 -5.72
N ILE A 90 -1.88 -10.11 -5.48
CA ILE A 90 -3.28 -10.22 -5.07
C ILE A 90 -3.51 -9.43 -3.77
N LEU A 91 -2.62 -9.53 -2.80
CA LEU A 91 -2.72 -8.77 -1.54
C LEU A 91 -2.63 -7.25 -1.77
N MET A 92 -1.73 -6.79 -2.65
CA MET A 92 -1.63 -5.37 -2.99
C MET A 92 -2.92 -4.85 -3.63
N VAL A 93 -3.42 -5.54 -4.66
CA VAL A 93 -4.65 -5.15 -5.36
C VAL A 93 -5.86 -5.21 -4.42
N ALA A 94 -5.92 -6.21 -3.53
CA ALA A 94 -6.97 -6.29 -2.52
C ALA A 94 -6.91 -5.11 -1.54
N ALA A 95 -5.71 -4.69 -1.12
CA ALA A 95 -5.54 -3.52 -0.26
C ALA A 95 -5.99 -2.24 -0.96
N GLU A 96 -5.61 -2.03 -2.21
CA GLU A 96 -6.06 -0.89 -3.02
C GLU A 96 -7.57 -0.88 -3.21
N ASN A 97 -8.17 -2.03 -3.55
CA ASN A 97 -9.62 -2.16 -3.65
C ASN A 97 -10.32 -1.82 -2.34
N ARG A 98 -9.79 -2.25 -1.20
CA ARG A 98 -10.32 -1.89 0.12
C ARG A 98 -10.24 -0.38 0.37
N GLN A 99 -9.15 0.27 -0.04
CA GLN A 99 -9.00 1.73 0.07
C GLN A 99 -9.99 2.47 -0.84
N LEU A 100 -10.18 2.00 -2.08
CA LEU A 100 -11.15 2.56 -3.01
C LEU A 100 -12.58 2.41 -2.47
N TRP A 101 -12.94 1.24 -1.94
CA TRP A 101 -14.23 1.03 -1.27
C TRP A 101 -14.44 1.95 -0.07
N ASN A 102 -13.41 2.16 0.75
CA ASN A 102 -13.46 3.11 1.86
C ASN A 102 -13.69 4.54 1.37
N ARG A 103 -13.01 4.95 0.29
CA ARG A 103 -13.18 6.28 -0.32
C ARG A 103 -14.57 6.45 -0.91
N LEU A 104 -15.05 5.45 -1.64
CA LEU A 104 -16.39 5.43 -2.21
C LEU A 104 -17.43 5.56 -1.10
N THR A 105 -17.31 4.77 -0.02
CA THR A 105 -18.21 4.83 1.13
C THR A 105 -18.25 6.23 1.75
N ARG A 106 -17.09 6.90 1.91
CA ARG A 106 -17.04 8.28 2.40
C ARG A 106 -17.75 9.24 1.43
N LEU A 107 -17.48 9.14 0.14
CA LEU A 107 -18.12 9.96 -0.89
C LEU A 107 -19.64 9.74 -0.90
N THR A 108 -20.11 8.50 -0.83
CA THR A 108 -21.55 8.20 -0.75
C THR A 108 -22.19 8.83 0.49
N ARG A 109 -21.52 8.81 1.65
CA ARG A 109 -22.01 9.47 2.86
C ARG A 109 -22.06 10.99 2.71
N THR A 110 -21.01 11.62 2.19
CA THR A 110 -21.02 13.08 1.98
C THR A 110 -22.08 13.49 0.97
N ASN A 111 -22.26 12.71 -0.09
CA ASN A 111 -23.26 12.97 -1.12
C ASN A 111 -24.70 12.80 -0.59
N LYS A 112 -24.96 11.78 0.24
CA LYS A 112 -26.23 11.64 0.97
C LYS A 112 -26.50 12.85 1.87
N THR A 113 -25.50 13.33 2.61
CA THR A 113 -25.63 14.51 3.46
C THR A 113 -25.89 15.78 2.63
N LEU A 114 -25.17 15.98 1.53
CA LEU A 114 -25.39 17.10 0.62
C LEU A 114 -26.78 17.04 -0.03
N GLY A 115 -27.21 15.86 -0.48
CA GLY A 115 -28.56 15.64 -0.98
C GLY A 115 -29.63 16.01 0.05
N SER A 116 -29.45 15.60 1.31
CA SER A 116 -30.37 15.97 2.39
C SER A 116 -30.41 17.49 2.66
N LYS A 117 -29.26 18.18 2.55
CA LYS A 117 -29.19 19.64 2.66
C LYS A 117 -29.86 20.32 1.47
N LEU A 118 -29.68 19.80 0.26
CA LEU A 118 -30.30 20.32 -0.96
C LEU A 118 -31.82 20.17 -0.94
N ILE A 119 -32.33 19.03 -0.44
CA ILE A 119 -33.77 18.81 -0.23
C ILE A 119 -34.31 19.86 0.75
N LYS A 120 -33.65 20.08 1.89
CA LYS A 120 -34.06 21.11 2.86
C LYS A 120 -34.10 22.51 2.24
N ILE A 121 -33.09 22.88 1.45
CA ILE A 121 -33.07 24.17 0.74
C ILE A 121 -34.22 24.25 -0.26
N SER A 122 -34.45 23.18 -1.04
CA SER A 122 -35.55 23.11 -2.01
C SER A 122 -36.91 23.23 -1.33
N ASP A 123 -37.09 22.62 -0.17
CA ASP A 123 -38.32 22.71 0.62
C ASP A 123 -38.53 24.12 1.19
N THR A 124 -37.47 24.78 1.70
CA THR A 124 -37.54 26.18 2.14
C THR A 124 -37.90 27.11 0.98
N LEU A 125 -37.35 26.87 -0.22
CA LEU A 125 -37.73 27.61 -1.43
C LEU A 125 -39.18 27.37 -1.85
N LYS A 126 -39.70 26.14 -1.71
CA LYS A 126 -41.11 25.82 -2.01
C LYS A 126 -42.08 26.36 -0.96
N GLN A 127 -41.65 26.48 0.30
CA GLN A 127 -42.44 27.06 1.39
C GLN A 127 -42.61 28.58 1.27
N HIS A 128 -41.78 29.25 0.47
CA HIS A 128 -42.03 30.62 0.02
C HIS A 128 -42.80 30.60 -1.31
N PRO A 129 -44.12 30.81 -1.34
CA PRO A 129 -44.79 31.07 -2.61
C PRO A 129 -44.21 32.35 -3.22
N ALA A 130 -43.89 32.30 -4.51
CA ALA A 130 -43.42 33.41 -5.33
C ALA A 130 -44.47 34.53 -5.43
N GLY A 131 -44.66 35.28 -4.33
CA GLY A 131 -45.68 36.32 -4.19
C GLY A 131 -45.36 37.41 -3.17
N GLN A 132 -44.16 37.47 -2.60
CA GLN A 132 -43.72 38.63 -1.80
C GLN A 132 -42.39 39.16 -2.32
N ALA A 133 -42.46 39.76 -3.52
CA ALA A 133 -41.54 40.82 -3.90
C ALA A 133 -42.19 42.15 -3.47
N LEU A 134 -41.37 43.09 -2.97
CA LEU A 134 -41.69 44.37 -2.30
C LEU A 134 -42.14 44.16 -0.83
N GLU A 135 -41.38 44.60 0.18
CA GLU A 135 -40.90 45.97 0.37
C GLU A 135 -39.44 46.03 0.85
N THR A 136 -38.68 46.88 0.17
CA THR A 136 -37.54 47.63 0.67
C THR A 136 -37.76 48.15 2.11
N SER A 137 -36.95 47.68 3.06
CA SER A 137 -36.77 48.37 4.34
C SER A 137 -35.29 48.71 4.54
N ASN A 138 -34.90 49.83 3.95
CA ASN A 138 -33.72 50.60 4.35
C ASN A 138 -33.94 51.14 5.77
N SER A 139 -33.21 50.61 6.75
CA SER A 139 -33.06 51.22 8.08
C SER A 139 -31.56 51.32 8.35
N SER A 140 -30.93 52.38 7.83
CA SER A 140 -30.50 53.53 8.63
C SER A 140 -29.33 53.20 9.56
N ILE A 141 -28.12 53.32 8.98
CA ILE A 141 -26.87 53.51 9.72
C ILE A 141 -26.94 54.87 10.42
N LYS A 142 -27.25 54.89 11.70
CA LYS A 142 -26.85 55.93 12.66
C LYS A 142 -26.82 55.32 14.06
N ASP A 143 -25.63 55.11 14.61
CA ASP A 143 -25.31 55.62 15.94
C ASP A 143 -23.81 55.53 16.21
N VAL A 144 -23.27 56.69 16.57
CA VAL A 144 -21.89 56.94 17.02
C VAL A 144 -21.90 56.84 18.56
N PRO A 145 -20.77 56.47 19.19
CA PRO A 145 -20.32 57.31 20.28
C PRO A 145 -18.92 57.87 20.04
N ASN A 146 -18.89 59.17 20.27
CA ASN A 146 -17.80 60.11 20.21
C ASN A 146 -16.74 59.81 21.28
N VAL A 147 -15.48 59.59 20.87
CA VAL A 147 -14.30 59.97 21.66
C VAL A 147 -13.33 60.69 20.71
N VAL A 148 -13.18 61.98 20.97
CA VAL A 148 -12.22 62.94 20.39
C VAL A 148 -10.81 62.55 20.89
N GLU A 149 -9.80 62.33 20.04
CA GLU A 149 -8.71 63.22 19.61
C GLU A 149 -7.58 62.27 19.14
N ALA A 150 -6.71 62.46 18.15
CA ALA A 150 -6.39 63.54 17.25
C ALA A 150 -5.72 62.93 15.99
N SER A 151 -5.83 63.65 14.87
CA SER A 151 -5.26 63.37 13.55
C SER A 151 -3.80 62.91 13.56
N GLN A 152 -3.50 61.86 12.78
CA GLN A 152 -2.54 61.87 11.67
C GLN A 152 -2.57 60.52 10.93
N ASN A 153 -3.02 60.54 9.67
CA ASN A 153 -2.63 59.58 8.65
C ASN A 153 -1.46 60.23 7.87
N PRO A 154 -0.47 59.50 7.33
CA PRO A 154 -0.75 58.49 6.30
C PRO A 154 0.21 57.27 6.27
N GLY A 155 -0.17 56.22 5.54
CA GLY A 155 0.79 55.27 4.95
C GLY A 155 0.50 53.81 5.28
N GLY A 156 0.09 53.05 4.27
CA GLY A 156 -0.39 51.68 4.41
C GLY A 156 0.68 50.67 4.81
N THR A 157 0.34 49.76 5.73
CA THR A 157 1.06 48.50 5.94
C THR A 157 0.19 47.44 6.64
N GLN A 158 -1.14 47.48 6.51
CA GLN A 158 -2.00 46.49 7.19
C GLN A 158 -2.11 45.17 6.40
N GLY A 159 -1.84 45.18 5.09
CA GLY A 159 -1.80 43.98 4.25
C GLY A 159 -0.51 43.15 4.39
N ASP A 160 0.63 43.81 4.60
CA ASP A 160 1.94 43.15 4.68
C ASP A 160 2.13 42.41 6.01
N ALA A 161 1.68 42.97 7.14
CA ALA A 161 1.76 42.28 8.43
C ALA A 161 0.92 40.99 8.47
N SER A 162 -0.22 40.97 7.77
CA SER A 162 -1.06 39.77 7.66
C SER A 162 -0.44 38.73 6.73
N LEU A 163 0.19 39.14 5.63
CA LEU A 163 0.91 38.24 4.73
C LEU A 163 2.16 37.66 5.38
N GLU A 164 2.89 38.45 6.17
CA GLU A 164 4.05 38.00 6.93
C GLU A 164 3.64 37.02 8.03
N GLU A 165 2.52 37.26 8.73
CA GLU A 165 1.96 36.31 9.70
C GLU A 165 1.52 35.00 9.04
N ILE A 166 0.88 35.06 7.87
CA ILE A 166 0.50 33.87 7.09
C ILE A 166 1.75 33.11 6.63
N SER A 167 2.78 33.82 6.18
CA SER A 167 4.05 33.23 5.74
C SER A 167 4.79 32.56 6.90
N LEU A 168 4.85 33.19 8.07
CA LEU A 168 5.43 32.62 9.28
C LEU A 168 4.68 31.38 9.76
N ARG A 169 3.34 31.36 9.67
CA ARG A 169 2.54 30.17 9.98
C ARG A 169 2.82 29.03 9.00
N LEU A 170 2.95 29.33 7.71
CA LEU A 170 3.27 28.32 6.69
C LEU A 170 4.68 27.75 6.87
N ILE A 171 5.67 28.61 7.14
CA ILE A 171 7.06 28.20 7.43
C ILE A 171 7.11 27.30 8.67
N ASN A 172 6.38 27.66 9.73
CA ASN A 172 6.34 26.87 10.95
C ASN A 172 5.64 25.51 10.72
N SER A 173 4.55 25.49 9.93
CA SER A 173 3.88 24.26 9.51
C SER A 173 4.81 23.34 8.71
N ILE A 174 5.55 23.87 7.73
CA ILE A 174 6.50 23.11 6.91
C ILE A 174 7.67 22.61 7.77
N MET A 175 8.15 23.42 8.71
CA MET A 175 9.22 23.02 9.63
C MET A 175 8.80 21.84 10.52
N MET A 176 7.58 21.88 11.06
CA MET A 176 7.03 20.78 11.87
C MET A 176 6.85 19.52 11.04
N GLU A 177 6.28 19.64 9.83
CA GLU A 177 6.10 18.50 8.91
C GLU A 177 7.46 17.89 8.49
N LYS A 178 8.50 18.70 8.29
CA LYS A 178 9.86 18.24 8.01
C LYS A 178 10.45 17.45 9.19
N VAL A 179 10.30 17.94 10.42
CA VAL A 179 10.80 17.25 11.62
C VAL A 179 10.10 15.90 11.78
N GLU A 180 8.79 15.85 11.54
CA GLU A 180 8.02 14.61 11.55
C GLU A 180 8.49 13.65 10.45
N LEU A 181 8.73 14.13 9.23
CA LEU A 181 9.22 13.32 8.10
C LEU A 181 10.63 12.77 8.36
N ASP A 182 11.54 13.58 8.92
CA ASP A 182 12.90 13.15 9.29
C ASP A 182 12.86 12.09 10.40
N SER A 183 11.94 12.22 11.37
CA SER A 183 11.73 11.22 12.42
C SER A 183 11.16 9.89 11.88
N ALA A 184 10.24 9.97 10.92
CA ALA A 184 9.66 8.80 10.26
C ALA A 184 10.68 8.09 9.36
N SER A 185 11.49 8.85 8.62
CA SER A 185 12.60 8.34 7.80
C SER A 185 13.63 7.58 8.65
N LYS A 186 14.01 8.14 9.80
CA LYS A 186 14.90 7.47 10.75
C LYS A 186 14.32 6.15 11.28
N LYS A 187 13.00 6.09 11.50
CA LYS A 187 12.28 4.88 11.94
C LYS A 187 12.22 3.79 10.86
N VAL A 188 12.04 4.19 9.59
CA VAL A 188 12.00 3.27 8.43
C VAL A 188 13.38 2.65 8.16
N CYS A 189 14.47 3.41 8.29
CA CYS A 189 15.82 2.86 8.17
C CYS A 189 16.16 1.85 9.28
N GLN A 190 15.54 1.98 10.45
CA GLN A 190 15.78 1.08 11.59
C GLN A 190 15.00 -0.24 11.49
N THR A 191 13.89 -0.28 10.74
CA THR A 191 13.13 -1.51 10.48
C THR A 191 13.65 -2.31 9.29
N GLY A 192 14.63 -1.76 8.54
CA GLY A 192 15.21 -2.38 7.34
C GLY A 192 16.41 -3.32 7.59
N THR A 193 16.92 -3.44 8.82
CA THR A 193 18.11 -4.28 9.11
C THR A 193 17.99 -5.18 10.34
N GLN A 194 16.78 -5.40 10.88
CA GLN A 194 16.60 -6.36 11.97
C GLN A 194 16.21 -7.73 11.40
N PHE A 195 17.19 -8.45 10.86
CA PHE A 195 17.15 -9.92 10.87
C PHE A 195 17.47 -10.34 12.30
N ASP A 196 16.43 -10.63 13.08
CA ASP A 196 16.57 -11.27 14.39
C ASP A 196 16.97 -12.73 14.15
N SER A 197 18.23 -13.02 14.44
CA SER A 197 18.76 -14.38 14.52
C SER A 197 18.47 -14.96 15.89
N ASP A 198 17.22 -15.31 16.19
CA ASP A 198 16.89 -16.34 17.18
C ASP A 198 15.40 -16.75 17.08
N ASP A 199 15.08 -17.77 16.30
CA ASP A 199 13.89 -18.58 16.56
C ASP A 199 14.23 -20.05 16.41
N SER A 200 14.71 -20.61 17.52
CA SER A 200 14.88 -22.04 17.73
C SER A 200 13.49 -22.70 17.82
N LEU A 201 12.89 -23.00 16.67
CA LEU A 201 11.71 -23.85 16.62
C LEU A 201 12.12 -25.31 16.54
N ARG A 202 12.09 -25.93 17.73
CA ARG A 202 12.10 -27.37 17.94
C ARG A 202 11.02 -28.03 17.10
N GLU A 203 11.42 -29.07 16.38
CA GLU A 203 10.52 -30.10 15.88
C GLU A 203 9.70 -30.66 17.04
N ASP A 204 8.37 -30.73 16.86
CA ASP A 204 7.55 -31.82 17.35
C ASP A 204 6.37 -31.97 16.38
N GLY A 205 6.33 -33.12 15.70
CA GLY A 205 5.24 -33.50 14.83
C GLY A 205 4.00 -33.88 15.63
N THR A 206 2.81 -33.66 15.05
CA THR A 206 1.68 -34.61 14.95
C THR A 206 0.43 -33.91 14.40
N THR A 207 -0.12 -34.51 13.33
CA THR A 207 -1.54 -34.74 13.04
C THR A 207 -2.63 -33.73 13.51
N GLN A 208 -3.34 -33.15 12.54
CA GLN A 208 -4.82 -33.17 12.36
C GLN A 208 -5.43 -31.83 11.88
N THR A 209 -6.08 -31.95 10.71
CA THR A 209 -7.34 -31.30 10.30
C THR A 209 -8.13 -30.61 11.41
N SER A 210 -8.45 -29.33 11.23
CA SER A 210 -9.81 -28.75 11.36
C SER A 210 -9.83 -27.26 10.97
N LEU A 211 -10.74 -26.92 10.05
CA LEU A 211 -11.14 -25.55 9.71
C LEU A 211 -11.86 -24.89 10.91
N PRO A 212 -11.73 -23.58 11.13
CA PRO A 212 -12.69 -22.84 11.94
C PRO A 212 -13.87 -22.35 11.11
N THR A 213 -15.02 -22.84 11.56
CA THR A 213 -16.43 -22.50 11.35
C THR A 213 -16.76 -21.01 11.20
N ALA A 214 -17.73 -20.77 10.31
CA ALA A 214 -18.36 -19.48 10.00
C ALA A 214 -18.83 -18.71 11.24
N VAL A 215 -18.52 -17.41 11.26
CA VAL A 215 -19.10 -16.44 12.20
C VAL A 215 -20.41 -15.93 11.60
N SER A 216 -21.50 -16.27 12.28
CA SER A 216 -22.86 -15.80 12.02
C SER A 216 -22.94 -14.29 12.24
N LEU A 217 -23.39 -13.53 11.24
CA LEU A 217 -23.70 -12.10 11.35
C LEU A 217 -25.19 -11.89 11.19
N GLU A 218 -25.82 -11.41 12.27
CA GLU A 218 -27.25 -11.17 12.38
C GLU A 218 -27.72 -9.97 11.55
N SER A 219 -28.96 -10.09 11.08
CA SER A 219 -29.64 -9.22 10.13
C SER A 219 -30.11 -7.90 10.77
N GLY A 220 -29.70 -6.76 10.21
CA GLY A 220 -30.21 -5.43 10.55
C GLY A 220 -31.02 -4.84 9.39
N LYS A 221 -32.35 -4.79 9.56
CA LYS A 221 -33.35 -4.28 8.63
C LYS A 221 -33.32 -2.74 8.53
N VAL A 222 -33.13 -2.18 7.33
CA VAL A 222 -33.49 -0.78 7.00
C VAL A 222 -33.99 -0.72 5.55
N GLU A 223 -35.26 -0.33 5.39
CA GLU A 223 -35.97 -0.21 4.11
C GLU A 223 -35.74 1.16 3.44
N GLY A 224 -35.65 1.19 2.11
CA GLY A 224 -35.71 2.41 1.27
C GLY A 224 -35.21 2.20 -0.17
N PRO A 225 -35.84 2.79 -1.21
CA PRO A 225 -36.01 2.17 -2.52
C PRO A 225 -34.87 2.48 -3.50
N VAL A 226 -34.20 1.45 -4.00
CA VAL A 226 -33.28 1.53 -5.14
C VAL A 226 -33.53 0.29 -6.00
N ASN A 227 -33.60 0.50 -7.32
CA ASN A 227 -33.83 -0.51 -8.36
C ASN A 227 -33.27 -1.89 -7.98
N GLN A 228 -34.19 -2.79 -7.65
CA GLN A 228 -33.91 -4.16 -7.25
C GLN A 228 -33.38 -4.90 -8.47
N ILE A 229 -32.06 -5.08 -8.57
CA ILE A 229 -31.59 -6.41 -8.97
C ILE A 229 -32.03 -7.29 -7.81
N PRO A 230 -32.95 -8.24 -8.02
CA PRO A 230 -33.39 -9.09 -6.92
C PRO A 230 -32.13 -9.72 -6.31
N ASP A 231 -31.97 -9.69 -4.99
CA ASP A 231 -30.90 -10.40 -4.23
C ASP A 231 -30.97 -11.95 -4.41
N ASP A 232 -31.71 -12.36 -5.43
CA ASP A 232 -32.48 -13.57 -5.59
C ASP A 232 -32.29 -14.13 -7.00
N VAL A 233 -31.24 -13.70 -7.69
CA VAL A 233 -30.89 -14.17 -9.03
C VAL A 233 -29.56 -14.89 -8.96
N GLN A 234 -29.59 -16.20 -9.18
CA GLN A 234 -28.40 -16.99 -9.44
C GLN A 234 -27.93 -16.69 -10.87
N ILE A 235 -26.65 -16.41 -11.03
CA ILE A 235 -26.06 -16.10 -12.34
C ILE A 235 -25.07 -17.20 -12.68
N CYS A 236 -25.21 -17.81 -13.85
CA CYS A 236 -24.26 -18.81 -14.32
C CYS A 236 -22.89 -18.15 -14.57
N PRO A 237 -21.81 -18.59 -13.92
CA PRO A 237 -20.49 -17.98 -14.08
C PRO A 237 -19.86 -18.26 -15.44
N MET A 238 -20.36 -19.25 -16.19
CA MET A 238 -19.81 -19.66 -17.47
C MET A 238 -20.41 -18.88 -18.65
N CYS A 239 -21.68 -18.47 -18.57
CA CYS A 239 -22.38 -17.81 -19.68
C CYS A 239 -23.15 -16.53 -19.30
N GLY A 240 -23.22 -16.19 -18.01
CA GLY A 240 -23.94 -15.02 -17.53
C GLY A 240 -25.47 -15.16 -17.53
N ALA A 241 -26.02 -16.35 -17.78
CA ALA A 241 -27.46 -16.58 -17.75
C ALA A 241 -28.04 -16.36 -16.33
N PHE A 242 -29.19 -15.69 -16.28
CA PHE A 242 -29.89 -15.33 -15.04
C PHE A 242 -30.95 -16.38 -14.69
N PHE A 243 -30.91 -16.88 -13.46
CA PHE A 243 -31.85 -17.84 -12.90
C PHE A 243 -32.48 -17.23 -11.66
N GLY A 244 -33.78 -17.00 -11.67
CA GLY A 244 -34.47 -16.49 -10.48
C GLY A 244 -34.59 -17.58 -9.40
N LYS A 245 -34.62 -17.18 -8.12
CA LYS A 245 -35.76 -17.51 -7.25
C LYS A 245 -36.21 -18.98 -7.18
N SER A 246 -37.13 -19.21 -8.10
CA SER A 246 -37.99 -20.37 -8.25
C SER A 246 -37.33 -21.51 -9.02
N VAL A 247 -36.16 -21.28 -9.61
CA VAL A 247 -35.42 -22.34 -10.30
C VAL A 247 -34.81 -23.26 -9.24
N PRO A 248 -35.16 -24.56 -9.24
CA PRO A 248 -34.51 -25.54 -8.38
C PRO A 248 -32.99 -25.55 -8.61
N PHE A 249 -32.22 -25.71 -7.54
CA PHE A 249 -30.76 -25.75 -7.61
C PHE A 249 -30.27 -26.80 -8.61
N GLU A 250 -30.97 -27.93 -8.73
CA GLU A 250 -30.66 -29.02 -9.64
C GLU A 250 -30.62 -28.55 -11.09
N ILE A 251 -31.55 -27.69 -11.50
CA ILE A 251 -31.61 -27.16 -12.88
C ILE A 251 -30.46 -26.18 -13.12
N PHE A 252 -30.18 -25.30 -12.15
CA PHE A 252 -29.05 -24.38 -12.23
C PHE A 252 -27.71 -25.13 -12.27
N HIS A 253 -27.56 -26.13 -11.41
CA HIS A 253 -26.36 -26.95 -11.30
C HIS A 253 -26.10 -27.77 -12.56
N GLU A 254 -27.14 -28.43 -13.12
CA GLU A 254 -27.04 -29.16 -14.38
C GLU A 254 -26.65 -28.24 -15.54
N HIS A 255 -27.23 -27.04 -15.61
CA HIS A 255 -26.84 -26.03 -16.60
C HIS A 255 -25.35 -25.66 -16.49
N VAL A 256 -24.85 -25.40 -15.28
CA VAL A 256 -23.42 -25.10 -15.07
C VAL A 256 -22.54 -26.28 -15.49
N LEU A 257 -22.93 -27.51 -15.15
CA LEU A 257 -22.19 -28.72 -15.53
C LEU A 257 -22.21 -29.02 -17.04
N SER A 258 -23.25 -28.60 -17.75
CA SER A 258 -23.36 -28.78 -19.21
C SER A 258 -22.21 -28.09 -19.95
N HIS A 259 -21.74 -26.94 -19.46
CA HIS A 259 -20.60 -26.21 -20.02
C HIS A 259 -19.28 -27.00 -19.96
N PHE A 260 -19.16 -27.92 -19.00
CA PHE A 260 -17.97 -28.77 -18.87
C PHE A 260 -18.06 -30.05 -19.69
N SER A 261 -19.27 -30.44 -20.10
CA SER A 261 -19.54 -31.70 -20.78
C SER A 261 -19.53 -31.58 -22.32
N THR A 262 -19.78 -30.37 -22.84
CA THR A 262 -19.74 -30.11 -24.28
C THR A 262 -18.45 -29.38 -24.66
N GLY A 263 -17.46 -30.13 -25.13
CA GLY A 263 -16.29 -29.58 -25.83
C GLY A 263 -16.62 -28.98 -27.20
N SER A 264 -17.65 -28.12 -27.30
CA SER A 264 -18.02 -27.44 -28.54
C SER A 264 -18.77 -26.14 -28.27
N VAL A 265 -18.12 -25.05 -28.67
CA VAL A 265 -18.62 -23.71 -28.98
C VAL A 265 -20.15 -23.61 -29.17
N SER A 266 -20.79 -22.75 -28.38
CA SER A 266 -22.10 -22.16 -28.67
C SER A 266 -22.07 -20.72 -28.13
N ASN A 267 -21.56 -19.75 -28.89
CA ASN A 267 -22.35 -18.97 -29.85
C ASN A 267 -23.85 -19.25 -29.81
N SER A 268 -24.58 -18.38 -29.10
CA SER A 268 -25.91 -17.91 -29.48
C SER A 268 -25.98 -16.45 -29.04
N GLU A 269 -25.73 -15.53 -29.96
CA GLU A 269 -26.76 -14.90 -30.80
C GLU A 269 -27.56 -13.86 -30.01
N MET A 270 -27.14 -12.61 -30.19
CA MET A 270 -28.02 -11.45 -30.17
C MET A 270 -29.19 -11.70 -31.11
N LEU A 271 -30.41 -11.41 -30.67
CA LEU A 271 -31.47 -10.78 -31.48
C LEU A 271 -32.78 -10.66 -30.66
N PRO A 272 -33.63 -9.68 -30.99
CA PRO A 272 -33.48 -8.24 -30.90
C PRO A 272 -34.22 -7.62 -29.71
#